data_AF-A0A022MKG8-F1
#
_entry.id   AF-A0A022MKG8-F1
#
_cell.length_a   1.000
_cell.length_b   1.000
_cell.length_c   1.000
_cell.angle_alpha   90.00
_cell.angle_beta   90.00
_cell.angle_gamma   90.00
#
_symmetry.space_group_name_H-M   'P 1'
#
loop_
_entity.id
_entity.type
_entity.pdbx_description
1 polymer ?
#
loop_
_entity_poly.entity_id
_entity_poly.type
_entity_poly.pdbx_seq_one_letter_code
_entity_poly.pdbx_strand_id
1 'polypeptide(L)'
;AWVPEAPLYPYALRLAPARHLPDLGACGPADRRALASLLVSVAGRVERFFGGPAPYFLWAHQRPVDGGDWPSAHLYLEINVVWRAPGVPRYVAAGELGSGIFFTPQEPEVTARRLREAR
;
A
#
# COMPACT_ATOMS: atom_id res chain seq x y z
N ALA A 1 6.53 6.60 -1.63
CA ALA A 1 5.55 5.77 -0.91
C ALA A 1 4.88 6.64 0.15
N TRP A 2 3.58 6.44 0.39
CA TRP A 2 2.79 7.25 1.30
C TRP A 2 1.67 6.42 1.94
N VAL A 3 1.12 6.91 3.04
CA VAL A 3 -0.14 6.39 3.62
C VAL A 3 -1.29 7.13 2.94
N PRO A 4 -2.29 6.45 2.38
CA PRO A 4 -3.48 7.11 1.80
C PRO A 4 -4.20 7.96 2.84
N GLU A 5 -4.84 9.05 2.41
CA GLU A 5 -5.64 9.92 3.28
C GLU A 5 -6.89 9.23 3.85
N ALA A 6 -7.50 8.30 3.11
CA ALA A 6 -8.63 7.51 3.57
C ALA A 6 -8.30 6.01 3.43
N PRO A 7 -7.45 5.45 4.30
CA PRO A 7 -7.00 4.08 4.16
C PRO A 7 -8.09 3.11 4.64
N LEU A 8 -8.25 1.98 3.94
CA LEU A 8 -9.19 0.94 4.37
C LEU A 8 -8.62 0.10 5.53
N TYR A 9 -7.29 -0.01 5.64
CA TYR A 9 -6.57 -0.72 6.70
C TYR A 9 -5.80 0.25 7.60
N PRO A 10 -5.53 -0.09 8.88
CA PRO A 10 -4.85 0.83 9.80
C PRO A 10 -3.41 1.15 9.37
N TYR A 11 -2.79 0.20 8.67
CA TYR A 11 -1.46 0.32 8.06
C TYR A 11 -1.57 -0.01 6.57
N ALA A 12 -2.04 0.97 5.81
CA ALA A 12 -2.08 0.95 4.36
C ALA A 12 -0.95 1.82 3.80
N LEU A 13 -0.24 1.33 2.78
CA LEU A 13 0.78 2.07 2.07
C LEU A 13 0.58 1.95 0.57
N ARG A 14 0.75 3.06 -0.15
CA ARG A 14 0.87 3.07 -1.60
C ARG A 14 2.28 3.46 -2.00
N LEU A 15 2.77 2.83 -3.06
CA LEU A 15 4.06 3.14 -3.67
C LEU A 15 3.93 3.12 -5.18
N ALA A 16 4.50 4.12 -5.83
CA ALA A 16 4.38 4.34 -7.26
C ALA A 16 5.74 4.74 -7.84
N PRO A 17 5.97 4.52 -9.14
CA PRO A 17 7.09 5.14 -9.84
C PRO A 17 7.03 6.67 -9.73
N ALA A 18 8.17 7.35 -9.74
CA ALA A 18 8.19 8.81 -9.77
C ALA A 18 7.68 9.39 -11.11
N ARG A 19 7.82 8.62 -12.19
CA ARG A 19 7.32 8.97 -13.53
C ARG A 19 5.88 8.52 -13.68
N HIS A 20 5.09 9.27 -14.46
CA HIS A 20 3.75 8.85 -14.85
C HIS A 20 3.81 7.65 -15.79
N LEU A 21 3.46 6.46 -15.29
CA LEU A 21 3.47 5.20 -16.02
C LEU A 21 2.11 4.51 -15.81
N PRO A 22 1.47 4.00 -16.86
CA PRO A 22 0.10 3.48 -16.75
C PRO A 22 0.03 2.06 -16.16
N ASP A 23 1.08 1.25 -16.33
CA ASP A 23 1.12 -0.16 -15.93
C ASP A 23 2.56 -0.67 -15.74
N LEU A 24 2.70 -1.91 -15.26
CA LEU A 24 4.00 -2.56 -15.05
C LEU A 24 4.76 -2.85 -16.36
N GLY A 25 4.05 -3.00 -17.48
CA GLY A 25 4.64 -3.24 -18.80
C GLY A 25 5.39 -2.01 -19.32
N ALA A 26 4.87 -0.82 -19.03
CA ALA A 26 5.49 0.46 -19.37
C ALA A 26 6.74 0.80 -18.54
N CYS A 27 6.98 0.08 -17.43
CA CYS A 27 8.18 0.28 -16.61
C CYS A 27 9.43 -0.24 -17.32
N GLY A 28 10.35 0.66 -17.65
CA GLY A 28 11.67 0.30 -18.17
C GLY A 28 12.59 -0.28 -17.08
N PRO A 29 13.81 -0.74 -17.43
CA PRO A 29 14.73 -1.36 -16.48
C PRO A 29 15.10 -0.48 -15.28
N ALA A 30 15.19 0.85 -15.47
CA ALA A 30 15.46 1.79 -14.39
C ALA A 30 14.24 1.93 -13.46
N ASP A 31 13.04 2.08 -14.02
CA ASP A 31 11.79 2.20 -13.26
C ASP A 31 11.53 0.95 -12.42
N ARG A 32 11.76 -0.24 -13.00
CA ARG A 32 11.62 -1.53 -12.28
C ARG A 32 12.59 -1.64 -11.11
N ARG A 33 13.86 -1.28 -11.30
CA ARG A 33 14.86 -1.29 -10.21
C ARG A 33 14.51 -0.32 -9.09
N ALA A 34 14.09 0.89 -9.43
CA ALA A 34 13.67 1.89 -8.46
C ALA A 34 12.43 1.43 -7.69
N LEU A 35 11.40 0.90 -8.38
CA LEU A 35 10.18 0.40 -7.76
C LEU A 35 10.46 -0.81 -6.85
N ALA A 36 11.31 -1.74 -7.27
CA ALA A 36 11.70 -2.89 -6.46
C ALA A 36 12.47 -2.46 -5.19
N SER A 37 13.41 -1.52 -5.32
CA SER A 37 14.13 -0.97 -4.17
C SER A 37 13.19 -0.26 -3.19
N LEU A 38 12.19 0.47 -3.71
CA LEU A 38 11.18 1.11 -2.88
C LEU A 38 10.29 0.08 -2.18
N LEU A 39 9.88 -0.98 -2.88
CA LEU A 39 9.08 -2.07 -2.31
C LEU A 39 9.80 -2.76 -1.14
N VAL A 40 11.08 -3.13 -1.33
CA VAL A 40 11.90 -3.74 -0.27
C VAL A 40 12.06 -2.80 0.93
N SER A 41 12.29 -1.51 0.68
CA SER A 41 12.41 -0.49 1.73
C SER A 41 11.12 -0.34 2.54
N VAL A 42 9.95 -0.32 1.87
CA VAL A 42 8.63 -0.23 2.51
C VAL A 42 8.32 -1.51 3.31
N ALA A 43 8.48 -2.68 2.71
CA ALA A 43 8.21 -3.95 3.38
C ALA A 43 9.10 -4.13 4.62
N GLY A 44 10.41 -3.89 4.50
CA GLY A 44 11.31 -3.97 5.65
C GLY A 44 10.98 -2.97 6.76
N ARG A 45 10.50 -1.77 6.42
CA ARG A 45 10.07 -0.77 7.41
C ARG A 45 8.80 -1.20 8.14
N VAL A 46 7.86 -1.84 7.44
CA VAL A 46 6.68 -2.47 8.05
C VAL A 46 7.11 -3.57 9.03
N GLU A 47 8.02 -4.46 8.63
CA GLU A 47 8.51 -5.52 9.52
C GLU A 47 9.14 -4.96 10.80
N ARG A 48 10.02 -3.95 10.66
CA ARG A 48 10.66 -3.32 11.82
C ARG A 48 9.67 -2.60 12.73
N PHE A 49 8.64 -1.96 12.15
CA PHE A 49 7.56 -1.35 12.92
C PHE A 49 6.80 -2.38 13.78
N PHE A 50 6.60 -3.60 13.27
CA PHE A 50 5.91 -4.67 13.99
C PHE A 50 6.84 -5.60 14.79
N GLY A 51 8.15 -5.37 14.78
CA GLY A 51 9.13 -6.18 15.48
C GLY A 51 9.41 -7.55 14.85
N GLY A 52 9.13 -7.72 13.56
CA GLY A 52 9.34 -8.97 12.81
C GLY A 52 8.47 -9.08 11.56
N PRO A 53 8.49 -10.24 10.87
CA PRO A 53 7.66 -10.47 9.69
C PRO A 53 6.18 -10.22 9.98
N ALA A 54 5.59 -9.25 9.28
CA ALA A 54 4.18 -8.89 9.42
C ALA A 54 3.41 -9.36 8.18
N PRO A 55 2.29 -10.10 8.33
CA PRO A 55 1.48 -10.53 7.21
C PRO A 55 0.81 -9.32 6.54
N TYR A 56 0.93 -9.24 5.22
CA TYR A 56 0.32 -8.19 4.41
C TYR A 56 -0.28 -8.75 3.12
N PHE A 57 -1.28 -8.04 2.60
CA PHE A 57 -1.71 -8.17 1.23
C PHE A 57 -0.96 -7.17 0.34
N LEU A 58 -0.66 -7.58 -0.89
CA LEU A 58 -0.03 -6.73 -1.90
C LEU A 58 -0.72 -6.94 -3.25
N TRP A 59 -1.08 -5.84 -3.89
CA TRP A 59 -1.61 -5.85 -5.26
C TRP A 59 -1.17 -4.61 -6.04
N ALA A 60 -1.31 -4.69 -7.37
CA ALA A 60 -1.03 -3.60 -8.28
C ALA A 60 -2.33 -2.97 -8.79
N HIS A 61 -2.39 -1.65 -8.79
CA HIS A 61 -3.37 -0.87 -9.53
C HIS A 61 -2.69 -0.31 -10.77
N GLN A 62 -3.23 -0.64 -11.93
CA GLN A 62 -2.74 -0.24 -13.23
C GLN A 62 -3.92 -0.02 -14.18
N ARG A 63 -3.68 0.55 -15.36
CA ARG A 63 -4.74 0.72 -16.35
C ARG A 63 -5.40 -0.63 -16.71
N PRO A 64 -6.69 -0.61 -17.12
CA PRO A 64 -7.33 -1.76 -17.74
C PRO A 64 -6.59 -2.26 -19.00
N VAL A 65 -6.78 -3.54 -19.31
CA VAL A 65 -6.20 -4.22 -20.50
C VAL A 65 -7.24 -4.36 -21.62
N ASP A 66 -8.16 -3.42 -21.72
CA ASP A 66 -9.32 -3.44 -22.64
C ASP A 66 -9.05 -2.81 -24.02
N GLY A 67 -7.82 -2.35 -24.27
CA GLY A 67 -7.43 -1.68 -25.51
C GLY A 67 -7.82 -0.20 -25.57
N GLY A 68 -8.45 0.34 -24.52
CA GLY A 68 -8.73 1.77 -24.39
C GLY A 68 -7.50 2.61 -24.04
N ASP A 69 -7.62 3.92 -24.21
CA ASP A 69 -6.67 4.89 -23.70
C ASP A 69 -7.08 5.37 -22.30
N TRP A 70 -6.12 5.34 -21.38
CA TRP A 70 -6.32 5.63 -19.96
C TRP A 70 -5.25 6.62 -19.46
N PRO A 71 -5.25 7.87 -19.97
CA PRO A 71 -4.16 8.82 -19.71
C PRO A 71 -4.04 9.23 -18.24
N SER A 72 -5.13 9.12 -17.47
CA SER A 72 -5.15 9.39 -16.03
C SER A 72 -4.67 8.20 -15.18
N ALA A 73 -4.53 7.00 -15.75
CA ALA A 73 -4.06 5.84 -15.02
C ALA A 73 -2.59 6.00 -14.65
N HIS A 74 -2.31 5.83 -13.35
CA HIS A 74 -0.97 5.86 -12.80
C HIS A 74 -0.75 4.58 -11.99
N LEU A 75 0.28 3.81 -12.36
CA LEU A 75 0.66 2.59 -11.68
C LEU A 75 0.99 2.89 -10.22
N TYR A 76 0.37 2.16 -9.30
CA TYR A 76 0.85 2.05 -7.93
C TYR A 76 0.64 0.64 -7.38
N LEU A 77 1.49 0.26 -6.45
CA LEU A 77 1.30 -0.93 -5.62
C LEU A 77 0.66 -0.49 -4.30
N GLU A 78 -0.22 -1.33 -3.77
CA GLU A 78 -0.82 -1.12 -2.46
C GLU A 78 -0.47 -2.27 -1.52
N ILE A 79 0.04 -1.93 -0.35
CA ILE A 79 0.32 -2.85 0.75
C ILE A 79 -0.67 -2.57 1.86
N ASN A 80 -1.38 -3.61 2.31
CA ASN A 80 -2.28 -3.53 3.45
C ASN A 80 -1.89 -4.59 4.47
N VAL A 81 -1.42 -4.14 5.64
CA VAL A 81 -1.03 -5.05 6.72
C VAL A 81 -2.27 -5.63 7.39
N VAL A 82 -2.27 -6.94 7.61
CA VAL A 82 -3.40 -7.67 8.22
C VAL A 82 -3.59 -7.28 9.69
N TRP A 83 -2.51 -6.86 10.35
CA TRP A 83 -2.50 -6.51 11.76
C TRP A 83 -2.95 -5.07 12.04
N ARG A 84 -3.70 -4.88 13.13
CA ARG A 84 -3.98 -3.55 13.72
C ARG A 84 -3.03 -3.19 14.88
N ALA A 85 -2.36 -4.19 15.43
CA ALA A 85 -1.30 -4.09 16.42
C ALA A 85 -0.41 -5.35 16.28
N PRO A 86 0.84 -5.39 16.80
CA PRO A 86 1.70 -6.57 16.70
C PRO A 86 0.98 -7.85 17.12
N GLY A 87 0.87 -8.82 16.20
CA GLY A 87 0.20 -10.10 16.43
C GLY A 87 -1.34 -10.06 16.52
N VAL A 88 -1.98 -8.90 16.28
CA VAL A 88 -3.44 -8.74 16.40
C VAL A 88 -4.06 -8.53 15.02
N PRO A 89 -4.70 -9.55 14.41
CA PRO A 89 -5.39 -9.41 13.14
C PRO A 89 -6.53 -8.40 13.20
N ARG A 90 -6.71 -7.67 12.10
CA ARG A 90 -7.93 -6.96 11.77
C ARG A 90 -8.81 -7.89 10.94
N TYR A 91 -10.09 -7.94 11.29
CA TYR A 91 -11.11 -8.60 10.51
C TYR A 91 -11.96 -7.57 9.78
N VAL A 92 -12.18 -7.79 8.49
CA VAL A 92 -13.23 -7.12 7.71
C VAL A 92 -14.49 -7.96 7.91
N ALA A 93 -15.49 -7.42 8.61
CA ALA A 93 -16.60 -8.19 9.12
C ALA A 93 -17.95 -7.61 8.67
N ALA A 94 -19.04 -7.92 9.38
CA ALA A 94 -20.39 -7.52 9.00
C ALA A 94 -20.55 -6.01 8.79
N GLY A 95 -19.85 -5.19 9.58
CA GLY A 95 -19.84 -3.73 9.43
C GLY A 95 -19.32 -3.33 8.04
N GLU A 96 -18.10 -3.72 7.71
CA GLU A 96 -17.50 -3.39 6.41
C GLU A 96 -18.18 -4.09 5.24
N LEU A 97 -18.44 -5.39 5.34
CA LEU A 97 -19.02 -6.19 4.25
C LEU A 97 -20.48 -5.82 3.98
N GLY A 98 -21.26 -5.53 5.01
CA GLY A 98 -22.68 -5.21 4.89
C GLY A 98 -22.96 -3.77 4.48
N SER A 99 -22.10 -2.83 4.89
CA SER A 99 -22.32 -1.39 4.63
C SER A 99 -21.41 -0.79 3.55
N GLY A 100 -20.28 -1.43 3.25
CA GLY A 100 -19.21 -0.84 2.44
C GLY A 100 -18.41 0.27 3.15
N ILE A 101 -18.69 0.53 4.44
CA ILE A 101 -18.00 1.55 5.25
C ILE A 101 -16.86 0.89 6.01
N PHE A 102 -15.67 1.49 5.94
CA PHE A 102 -14.47 1.00 6.61
C PHE A 102 -14.11 1.89 7.80
N PHE A 103 -13.72 1.25 8.90
CA PHE A 103 -13.33 1.94 10.14
C PHE A 103 -11.84 1.73 10.40
N THR A 104 -11.08 2.81 10.52
CA THR A 104 -9.66 2.78 10.90
C THR A 104 -9.47 3.48 12.24
N PRO A 105 -8.88 2.82 13.26
CA PRO A 105 -8.75 3.40 14.60
C PRO A 105 -7.57 4.37 14.71
N GLN A 106 -6.93 4.75 13.61
CA GLN A 106 -5.72 5.56 13.57
C GLN A 106 -5.82 6.57 12.43
N GLU A 107 -5.44 7.81 12.73
CA GLU A 107 -5.29 8.85 11.73
C GLU A 107 -4.14 8.50 10.77
N PRO A 108 -4.31 8.68 9.44
CA PRO A 108 -3.31 8.32 8.45
C PRO A 108 -1.99 9.07 8.64
N GLU A 109 -2.00 10.32 9.11
CA GLU A 109 -0.79 11.11 9.38
C GLU A 109 0.01 10.54 10.55
N VAL A 110 -0.69 10.01 11.57
CA VAL A 110 -0.07 9.35 12.73
C VAL A 110 0.58 8.05 12.28
N THR A 111 -0.12 7.24 11.49
CA THR A 111 0.44 6.02 10.89
C THR A 111 1.67 6.34 10.04
N ALA A 112 1.59 7.36 9.19
CA ALA A 112 2.70 7.76 8.32
C ALA A 112 3.93 8.20 9.13
N ARG A 113 3.73 8.97 10.21
CA ARG A 113 4.81 9.38 11.11
C ARG A 113 5.46 8.18 11.81
N ARG A 114 4.67 7.29 12.40
CA ARG A 114 5.17 6.10 13.10
C ARG A 114 5.96 5.17 12.18
N LEU A 115 5.48 4.95 10.96
CA LEU A 115 6.22 4.17 9.97
C LEU A 115 7.52 4.85 9.56
N ARG A 116 7.56 6.19 9.47
CA ARG A 116 8.81 6.94 9.22
C ARG A 116 9.83 6.80 10.35
N GLU A 117 9.36 6.72 11.59
CA GLU A 117 10.19 6.59 12.80
C GLU A 117 10.70 5.16 13.04
N ALA A 118 10.01 4.15 12.50
CA ALA A 118 10.50 2.77 12.46
C ALA A 118 11.81 2.72 11.67
N ARG A 119 12.93 2.63 12.40
CA ARG A 119 14.28 2.55 11.84
C ARG A 119 14.54 1.18 11.31
#